data_AF-C9LPA5-F1
#
_entry.id   AF-C9LPA5-F1
#
_cell.length_a   1.000
_cell.length_b   1.000
_cell.length_c   1.000
_cell.angle_alpha   90.00
_cell.angle_beta   90.00
_cell.angle_gamma   90.00
#
_symmetry.space_group_name_H-M   'P 1'
#
loop_
_entity.id
_entity.type
_entity.pdbx_description
1 polymer ?
#
loop_
_entity_poly.entity_id
_entity_poly.type
_entity_poly.pdbx_seq_one_letter_code
_entity_poly.pdbx_strand_id
1 'polypeptide(L)'
;MRKSVEIKIGESRYQLLYTVRSLERFEQYLGTSLFSVISSVLVNGAVGMVQSATIHFIISGLRAGLLNQPKNFDAYDFVDMYCENGGNIGELAKYIVDAVVESGLFTQGTPKKEAPMKKKNRR
;
A
#
# COMPACT_ATOMS: atom_id res chain seq x y z
N MET A 1 5.82 9.89 10.69
CA MET A 1 5.59 10.10 9.25
C MET A 1 4.95 8.84 8.75
N ARG A 2 3.91 8.97 7.92
CA ARG A 2 3.32 7.80 7.24
C ARG A 2 4.40 7.19 6.36
N LYS A 3 4.53 5.86 6.39
CA LYS A 3 5.52 5.15 5.59
C LYS A 3 4.98 4.97 4.18
N SER A 4 5.84 5.20 3.19
CA SER A 4 5.57 4.83 1.81
C SER A 4 6.23 3.49 1.51
N VAL A 5 5.60 2.71 0.63
CA VAL A 5 6.17 1.47 0.09
C VAL A 5 6.67 1.77 -1.32
N GLU A 6 7.90 1.37 -1.61
CA GLU A 6 8.52 1.56 -2.92
C GLU A 6 8.20 0.38 -3.84
N ILE A 7 7.78 0.67 -5.06
CA ILE A 7 7.64 -0.29 -6.16
C ILE A 7 8.72 0.04 -7.19
N LYS A 8 9.56 -0.95 -7.51
CA LYS A 8 10.61 -0.81 -8.52
C LYS A 8 10.17 -1.49 -9.82
N ILE A 9 10.31 -0.78 -10.94
CA ILE A 9 10.01 -1.28 -12.29
C ILE A 9 11.16 -0.89 -13.21
N GLY A 10 11.97 -1.88 -13.61
CA GLY A 10 13.24 -1.61 -14.28
C GLY A 10 14.12 -0.65 -13.46
N GLU A 11 14.46 0.50 -14.02
CA GLU A 11 15.19 1.58 -13.35
C GLU A 11 14.29 2.60 -12.62
N SER A 12 13.00 2.58 -12.91
CA SER A 12 12.02 3.51 -12.33
C SER A 12 11.61 3.10 -10.92
N ARG A 13 11.36 4.09 -10.06
CA ARG A 13 10.89 3.89 -8.69
C ARG A 13 9.61 4.66 -8.47
N TYR A 14 8.60 3.96 -7.98
CA TYR A 14 7.30 4.50 -7.65
C TYR A 14 7.03 4.33 -6.17
N GLN A 15 6.17 5.17 -5.61
CA GLN A 15 5.85 5.12 -4.19
C GLN A 15 4.33 5.05 -3.98
N LEU A 16 3.93 4.08 -3.17
CA LEU A 16 2.59 3.98 -2.61
C LEU A 16 2.55 4.66 -1.25
N LEU A 17 1.60 5.58 -1.07
CA LEU A 17 1.32 6.21 0.21
C LEU A 17 -0.19 6.36 0.40
N TYR A 18 -0.69 5.83 1.52
CA TYR A 18 -2.10 5.96 1.87
C TYR A 18 -2.31 6.96 3.01
N THR A 19 -3.06 8.00 2.70
CA THR A 19 -3.71 8.94 3.60
C THR A 19 -5.19 8.58 3.78
N VAL A 20 -5.87 9.16 4.76
CA VAL A 20 -7.34 8.98 4.92
C VAL A 20 -8.09 9.35 3.63
N ARG A 21 -7.69 10.45 2.95
CA ARG A 21 -8.31 10.87 1.69
C ARG A 21 -8.09 9.88 0.55
N SER A 22 -6.89 9.33 0.41
CA SER A 22 -6.64 8.32 -0.63
C SER A 22 -7.34 7.00 -0.31
N LEU A 23 -7.46 6.62 0.97
CA LEU A 23 -8.19 5.42 1.35
C LEU A 23 -9.68 5.55 1.07
N GLU A 24 -10.26 6.73 1.31
CA GLU A 24 -11.65 7.02 0.95
C GLU A 24 -11.87 6.89 -0.58
N ARG A 25 -10.98 7.44 -1.40
CA ARG A 25 -11.01 7.23 -2.86
C ARG A 25 -10.85 5.76 -3.24
N PHE A 26 -9.98 5.03 -2.55
CA PHE A 26 -9.80 3.60 -2.79
C PHE A 26 -11.12 2.86 -2.50
N GLU A 27 -11.79 3.11 -1.38
CA GLU A 27 -13.12 2.54 -1.11
C GLU A 27 -14.15 2.90 -2.18
N GLN A 28 -14.17 4.16 -2.64
CA GLN A 28 -15.06 4.60 -3.72
C GLN A 28 -14.81 3.83 -5.03
N TYR A 29 -13.55 3.65 -5.42
CA TYR A 29 -13.19 2.91 -6.63
C TYR A 29 -13.51 1.42 -6.50
N LEU A 30 -13.22 0.85 -5.33
CA LEU A 30 -13.38 -0.58 -5.07
C LEU A 30 -14.85 -0.98 -4.90
N GLY A 31 -15.69 -0.09 -4.36
CA GLY A 31 -17.11 -0.36 -4.07
C GLY A 31 -17.34 -1.24 -2.84
N THR A 32 -16.31 -1.47 -2.02
CA THR A 32 -16.43 -2.19 -0.74
C THR A 32 -15.54 -1.55 0.32
N SER A 33 -15.82 -1.86 1.58
CA SER A 33 -15.04 -1.36 2.71
C SER A 33 -13.63 -1.95 2.71
N LEU A 34 -12.62 -1.08 2.77
CA LEU A 34 -11.24 -1.48 2.96
C LEU A 34 -11.03 -2.10 4.34
N PHE A 35 -11.79 -1.70 5.35
CA PHE A 35 -11.71 -2.29 6.67
C PHE A 35 -12.05 -3.79 6.63
N SER A 36 -13.08 -4.18 5.87
CA SER A 36 -13.44 -5.59 5.68
C SER A 36 -12.34 -6.36 4.96
N VAL A 37 -11.82 -5.80 3.85
CA VAL A 37 -10.74 -6.41 3.05
C VAL A 37 -9.48 -6.62 3.90
N ILE A 38 -9.00 -5.56 4.54
CA ILE A 38 -7.75 -5.60 5.32
C ILE A 38 -7.91 -6.50 6.54
N SER A 39 -9.07 -6.49 7.19
CA SER A 39 -9.34 -7.40 8.32
C SER A 39 -9.31 -8.87 7.88
N SER A 40 -9.90 -9.21 6.73
CA SER A 40 -9.81 -10.57 6.17
C SER A 40 -8.36 -10.99 5.92
N VAL A 41 -7.56 -10.09 5.33
CA VAL A 41 -6.13 -10.34 5.08
C VAL A 41 -5.35 -10.53 6.37
N LEU A 42 -5.56 -9.69 7.38
CA LEU A 42 -4.83 -9.76 8.65
C LEU A 42 -5.16 -11.03 9.46
N VAL A 43 -6.41 -11.50 9.39
CA VAL A 43 -6.85 -12.70 10.13
C VAL A 43 -6.53 -13.99 9.38
N ASN A 44 -6.76 -14.02 8.07
CA ASN A 44 -6.69 -15.24 7.26
C ASN A 44 -5.37 -15.37 6.45
N GLY A 45 -4.48 -14.39 6.56
CA GLY A 45 -3.17 -14.39 5.89
C GLY A 45 -3.28 -14.53 4.36
N ALA A 46 -2.55 -15.50 3.80
CA ALA A 46 -2.50 -15.74 2.36
C ALA A 46 -3.88 -16.08 1.75
N VAL A 47 -4.74 -16.79 2.50
CA VAL A 47 -6.11 -17.10 2.03
C VAL A 47 -6.94 -15.81 1.94
N GLY A 48 -6.83 -14.93 2.93
CA GLY A 48 -7.47 -13.62 2.92
C GLY A 48 -6.98 -12.74 1.76
N MET A 49 -5.69 -12.80 1.44
CA MET A 49 -5.11 -12.12 0.28
C MET A 49 -5.74 -12.61 -1.03
N VAL A 50 -5.77 -13.93 -1.28
CA VAL A 50 -6.31 -14.49 -2.52
C VAL A 50 -7.79 -14.17 -2.70
N GLN A 51 -8.56 -14.16 -1.61
CA GLN A 51 -9.99 -13.85 -1.66
C GLN A 51 -10.29 -12.37 -1.87
N SER A 52 -9.43 -11.47 -1.38
CA SER A 52 -9.73 -10.03 -1.33
C SER A 52 -8.99 -9.20 -2.39
N ALA A 53 -7.77 -9.60 -2.75
CA ALA A 53 -6.89 -8.84 -3.65
C ALA A 53 -7.15 -9.17 -5.13
N THR A 54 -8.36 -8.84 -5.59
CA THR A 54 -8.76 -8.98 -6.99
C THR A 54 -8.01 -7.99 -7.90
N ILE A 55 -8.10 -8.16 -9.23
CA ILE A 55 -7.58 -7.17 -10.18
C ILE A 55 -8.20 -5.79 -9.92
N HIS A 56 -9.50 -5.73 -9.62
CA HIS A 56 -10.17 -4.47 -9.31
C HIS A 56 -9.62 -3.81 -8.03
N PHE A 57 -9.25 -4.60 -7.02
CA PHE A 57 -8.54 -4.11 -5.83
C PHE A 57 -7.20 -3.50 -6.18
N ILE A 58 -6.40 -4.18 -7.03
CA ILE A 58 -5.07 -3.70 -7.42
C ILE A 58 -5.18 -2.37 -8.18
N ILE A 59 -6.05 -2.32 -9.18
CA ILE A 59 -6.29 -1.12 -10.00
C ILE A 59 -6.77 0.05 -9.13
N SER A 60 -7.74 -0.20 -8.26
CA SER A 60 -8.26 0.81 -7.33
C SER A 60 -7.19 1.31 -6.36
N GLY A 61 -6.35 0.40 -5.85
CA GLY A 61 -5.25 0.72 -4.96
C GLY A 61 -4.19 1.59 -5.62
N LEU A 62 -3.76 1.24 -6.84
CA LEU A 62 -2.79 2.02 -7.61
C LEU A 62 -3.31 3.42 -7.93
N ARG A 63 -4.56 3.54 -8.39
CA ARG A 63 -5.21 4.84 -8.69
C ARG A 63 -5.29 5.74 -7.48
N ALA A 64 -5.54 5.16 -6.30
CA ALA A 64 -5.70 5.92 -5.08
C ALA A 64 -4.37 6.30 -4.39
N GLY A 65 -3.37 5.42 -4.44
CA GLY A 65 -2.19 5.48 -3.56
C GLY A 65 -0.87 5.85 -4.23
N LEU A 66 -0.78 5.84 -5.57
CA LEU A 66 0.47 6.15 -6.26
C LEU A 66 0.74 7.67 -6.23
N LEU A 67 1.86 8.09 -5.64
CA LEU A 67 2.14 9.52 -5.37
C LEU A 67 2.49 10.34 -6.61
N ASN A 68 3.34 9.80 -7.48
CA ASN A 68 3.87 10.50 -8.64
C ASN A 68 3.30 9.87 -9.91
N GLN A 69 1.97 9.85 -10.02
CA GLN A 69 1.29 9.36 -11.20
C GLN A 69 1.73 10.15 -12.44
N PRO A 70 2.16 9.47 -13.52
CA PRO A 70 2.32 10.10 -14.82
C PRO A 70 1.06 10.86 -15.25
N LYS A 71 1.21 11.89 -16.09
CA LYS A 71 0.10 12.76 -16.52
C LYS A 71 -1.05 12.00 -17.19
N ASN A 72 -0.76 10.85 -17.80
CA ASN A 72 -1.71 9.92 -18.41
C ASN A 72 -1.64 8.55 -17.74
N PHE A 73 -1.58 8.52 -16.41
CA PHE A 73 -1.48 7.26 -15.68
C PHE A 73 -2.70 6.37 -15.93
N ASP A 74 -2.46 5.23 -16.57
CA ASP A 74 -3.37 4.10 -16.57
C ASP A 74 -2.84 3.01 -15.64
N ALA A 75 -3.68 2.55 -14.72
CA ALA A 75 -3.32 1.53 -13.76
C ALA A 75 -3.23 0.12 -14.39
N TYR A 76 -3.95 -0.14 -15.49
CA TYR A 76 -3.85 -1.39 -16.24
C TYR A 76 -2.51 -1.45 -16.95
N ASP A 77 -2.15 -0.40 -17.70
CA ASP A 77 -0.83 -0.30 -18.35
C ASP A 77 0.32 -0.40 -17.34
N PHE A 78 0.14 0.16 -16.14
CA PHE A 78 1.13 0.03 -15.07
C PHE A 78 1.29 -1.42 -14.58
N VAL A 79 0.18 -2.16 -14.44
CA VAL A 79 0.20 -3.58 -14.06
C VAL A 79 0.89 -4.41 -15.15
N ASP A 80 0.56 -4.16 -16.42
CA ASP A 80 1.18 -4.85 -17.55
C ASP A 80 2.69 -4.56 -17.60
N MET A 81 3.08 -3.29 -17.51
CA MET A 81 4.49 -2.88 -17.44
C MET A 81 5.23 -3.55 -16.27
N TYR A 82 4.59 -3.67 -15.10
CA TYR A 82 5.18 -4.36 -13.95
C TYR A 82 5.43 -5.84 -14.23
N CYS A 83 4.44 -6.52 -14.83
CA CYS A 83 4.53 -7.94 -15.17
C CYS A 83 5.56 -8.21 -16.28
N GLU A 84 5.63 -7.35 -17.29
CA GLU A 84 6.64 -7.41 -18.37
C GLU A 84 8.08 -7.24 -17.84
N ASN A 85 8.25 -6.53 -16.72
CA ASN A 85 9.54 -6.37 -16.05
C ASN A 85 9.86 -7.48 -15.03
N GLY A 86 9.14 -8.60 -15.08
CA GLY A 86 9.41 -9.81 -14.29
C GLY A 86 8.72 -9.85 -12.93
N GLY A 87 7.89 -8.85 -12.60
CA GLY A 87 7.02 -8.89 -11.43
C GLY A 87 5.75 -9.71 -11.68
N ASN A 88 4.90 -9.86 -10.66
CA ASN A 88 3.59 -10.46 -10.83
C ASN A 88 2.46 -9.74 -10.06
N ILE A 89 1.22 -10.08 -10.40
CA ILE A 89 0.00 -9.48 -9.84
C ILE A 89 -0.10 -9.67 -8.32
N GLY A 90 0.34 -10.83 -7.81
CA GLY A 90 0.34 -11.12 -6.37
C GLY A 90 1.28 -10.21 -5.58
N GLU A 91 2.43 -9.86 -6.16
CA GLU A 91 3.37 -8.90 -5.57
C GLU A 91 2.78 -7.49 -5.52
N LEU A 92 2.10 -7.02 -6.57
CA LEU A 92 1.41 -5.73 -6.56
C LEU A 92 0.31 -5.67 -5.51
N ALA A 93 -0.51 -6.73 -5.42
CA ALA A 93 -1.50 -6.87 -4.36
C ALA A 93 -0.86 -6.76 -2.97
N LYS A 94 0.26 -7.46 -2.76
CA LYS A 94 1.02 -7.42 -1.51
C LYS A 94 1.54 -6.02 -1.21
N TYR A 95 2.15 -5.32 -2.18
CA TYR A 95 2.64 -3.94 -1.97
C TYR A 95 1.54 -2.98 -1.55
N ILE A 96 0.35 -3.10 -2.16
CA ILE A 96 -0.81 -2.27 -1.81
C ILE A 96 -1.25 -2.54 -0.38
N VAL A 97 -1.40 -3.81 0.01
CA VAL A 97 -1.77 -4.19 1.37
C VAL A 97 -0.74 -3.74 2.38
N ASP A 98 0.55 -3.99 2.12
CA ASP A 98 1.65 -3.58 2.98
C ASP A 98 1.62 -2.05 3.17
N ALA A 99 1.42 -1.27 2.10
CA ALA A 99 1.31 0.19 2.18
C ALA A 99 0.08 0.67 2.96
N VAL A 100 -1.06 -0.01 2.84
CA VAL A 100 -2.27 0.30 3.62
C VAL A 100 -2.05 0.00 5.10
N VAL A 101 -1.42 -1.13 5.44
CA VAL A 101 -1.10 -1.49 6.83
C VAL A 101 -0.04 -0.56 7.42
N GLU A 102 1.03 -0.28 6.68
CA GLU A 102 2.12 0.60 7.10
C GLU A 102 1.70 2.08 7.23
N SER A 103 0.57 2.46 6.65
CA SER A 103 -0.05 3.77 6.91
C SER A 103 -0.37 3.99 8.40
N GLY A 104 -0.54 2.90 9.16
CA GLY A 104 -0.91 2.90 10.57
C GLY A 104 -2.36 3.33 10.83
N LEU A 105 -3.21 3.29 9.79
CA LEU A 105 -4.62 3.69 9.87
C LEU A 105 -5.56 2.52 10.15
N PHE A 106 -5.13 1.28 9.86
CA PHE A 106 -5.90 0.04 10.11
C PHE A 106 -5.32 -0.82 11.24
N THR A 107 -4.11 -0.51 11.69
CA THR A 107 -3.45 -1.18 12.80
C THR A 107 -3.01 -0.12 13.80
N GLN A 108 -2.95 -0.45 15.10
CA GLN A 108 -2.38 0.46 16.09
C GLN A 108 -0.96 0.81 15.63
N GLY A 109 -0.74 2.07 15.24
CA GLY A 109 0.54 2.51 14.72
C GLY A 109 1.64 2.15 15.72
N THR A 110 2.71 1.49 15.27
CA THR A 110 3.87 1.28 16.13
C THR A 110 4.34 2.65 16.62
N PRO A 111 4.36 2.92 17.93
CA PRO A 111 4.93 4.17 18.43
C PRO A 111 6.34 4.29 17.86
N LYS A 112 6.69 5.47 17.35
CA LYS A 112 8.07 5.74 16.93
C LYS A 112 8.98 5.28 18.08
N LYS A 113 9.92 4.36 17.82
CA LYS A 113 11.04 4.14 18.73
C LYS A 113 11.74 5.50 18.84
N GLU A 114 11.45 6.24 19.90
CA GLU A 114 12.26 7.38 20.28
C GLU A 114 13.67 6.85 20.51
N ALA A 115 14.63 7.40 19.76
CA ALA A 115 16.04 7.10 19.99
C ALA A 115 16.32 7.36 21.48
N PRO A 116 17.03 6.46 22.19
CA PRO A 116 17.25 6.61 23.62
C PRO A 116 17.92 7.96 23.88
N MET A 117 17.19 8.84 24.54
CA MET A 117 17.67 10.14 24.99
C MET A 117 18.86 9.89 25.91
N LYS A 118 20.08 10.17 25.42
CA LYS A 118 21.30 10.08 26.23
C LYS A 118 21.07 10.87 27.51
N LYS A 119 21.00 10.18 28.66
CA LYS A 119 20.98 10.81 29.98
C LYS A 119 22.22 11.72 30.06
N LYS A 120 21.97 13.03 30.02
CA LYS A 120 23.00 14.03 30.23
C LYS A 120 23.30 14.02 31.73
N ASN A 121 24.32 13.27 32.15
CA ASN A 121 24.81 13.30 33.52
C ASN A 121 25.20 14.76 33.83
N ARG A 122 24.41 15.41 34.69
CA ARG A 122 24.81 16.67 35.32
C ARG A 122 25.86 16.32 36.38
N ARG A 123 27.06 16.88 36.19
CA ARG A 123 28.11 16.95 37.20
C ARG A 123 27.73 17.95 38.28
#